data_AF-A0A6S7E1F8-F1
#
_entry.id   AF-A0A6S7E1F8-F1
#
_cell.length_a   1.000
_cell.length_b   1.000
_cell.length_c   1.000
_cell.angle_alpha   90.00
_cell.angle_beta   90.00
_cell.angle_gamma   90.00
#
_symmetry.space_group_name_H-M   'P 1'
#
loop_
_entity.id
_entity.type
_entity.pdbx_description
1 polymer ?
#
loop_
_entity_poly.entity_id
_entity_poly.type
_entity_poly.pdbx_seq_one_letter_code
_entity_poly.pdbx_strand_id
1 'polypeptide(L)'
;MVFIDRLIAGACRVLEMAIALLLAAMVVLVFGNVVARYGFNSGITLSEELSRWMFIWLTFLGAVIALKERGHLGMDMVVAKLPTAGKKICLVVGQIIMLYIVGLMFKGSWEQAVINAEVSAPVSGLPIAIVYAAGLVFSTLAGLIIAVDLYRVLSGKLRDQDLIMIQESEEAVQIKQILDDAQQSAPGRST
;
A
#
# COMPACT_ATOMS: atom_id res chain seq x y z
N MET A 1 -9.62 17.00 13.89
CA MET A 1 -8.99 16.75 12.57
C MET A 1 -7.50 16.53 12.74
N VAL A 2 -6.72 17.52 13.21
CA VAL A 2 -5.28 17.37 13.50
C VAL A 2 -4.92 16.12 14.33
N PHE A 3 -5.74 15.77 15.32
CA PHE A 3 -5.53 14.56 16.12
C PHE A 3 -5.67 13.25 15.31
N ILE A 4 -6.69 13.15 14.45
CA ILE A 4 -6.92 11.98 13.58
C ILE A 4 -5.81 11.87 12.54
N ASP A 5 -5.41 13.01 11.94
CA ASP A 5 -4.31 13.05 10.96
C ASP A 5 -3.00 12.61 11.60
N ARG A 6 -2.70 13.07 12.81
CA ARG A 6 -1.51 12.64 13.56
C ARG A 6 -1.56 11.15 13.93
N LEU A 7 -2.73 10.64 14.29
CA LEU A 7 -2.90 9.22 14.63
C LEU A 7 -2.67 8.33 13.40
N ILE A 8 -3.27 8.68 12.26
CA ILE A 8 -3.07 7.96 10.99
C ILE A 8 -1.61 8.07 10.53
N ALA A 9 -0.98 9.25 10.64
CA ALA A 9 0.42 9.42 10.31
C ALA A 9 1.35 8.57 11.21
N GLY A 10 1.06 8.53 12.51
CA GLY A 10 1.77 7.68 13.46
C GLY A 10 1.61 6.19 13.14
N ALA A 11 0.39 5.74 12.84
CA ALA A 11 0.11 4.37 12.43
C ALA A 11 0.89 4.00 11.16
N CYS A 12 0.88 4.84 10.13
CA CYS A 12 1.65 4.59 8.90
C CYS A 12 3.14 4.48 9.16
N ARG A 13 3.72 5.33 10.01
CA ARG A 13 5.14 5.23 10.37
C ARG A 13 5.47 3.89 11.03
N VAL A 14 4.57 3.39 11.88
CA VAL A 14 4.71 2.05 12.47
C VAL A 14 4.63 0.97 11.39
N LEU A 15 3.70 1.09 10.44
CA LEU A 15 3.61 0.17 9.30
C LEU A 15 4.88 0.19 8.42
N GLU A 16 5.42 1.38 8.11
CA GLU A 16 6.66 1.54 7.34
C GLU A 16 7.84 0.83 8.04
N MET A 17 7.99 1.03 9.35
CA MET A 17 9.01 0.34 10.14
C MET A 17 8.78 -1.18 10.15
N ALA A 18 7.54 -1.63 10.28
CA ALA A 18 7.21 -3.06 10.23
C ALA A 18 7.53 -3.67 8.87
N ILE A 19 7.23 -2.98 7.77
CA ILE A 19 7.58 -3.41 6.40
C ILE A 19 9.08 -3.47 6.22
N ALA A 20 9.82 -2.45 6.67
CA ALA A 20 11.28 -2.44 6.56
C ALA A 20 11.91 -3.60 7.33
N LEU A 21 11.42 -3.90 8.54
CA LEU A 21 11.87 -5.03 9.35
C LEU A 21 11.52 -6.36 8.70
N LEU A 22 10.29 -6.53 8.21
CA LEU A 22 9.87 -7.74 7.50
C LEU A 22 10.71 -7.97 6.25
N LEU A 23 10.96 -6.92 5.46
CA LEU A 23 11.81 -7.01 4.27
C LEU A 23 13.23 -7.42 4.64
N ALA A 24 13.83 -6.77 5.63
CA ALA A 24 15.19 -7.09 6.08
C ALA A 24 15.30 -8.54 6.58
N ALA A 25 14.36 -8.99 7.42
CA ALA A 25 14.34 -10.35 7.91
C ALA A 25 14.09 -11.37 6.77
N MET A 26 13.25 -11.05 5.79
CA MET A 26 13.01 -11.91 4.62
C MET A 26 14.27 -12.04 3.78
N VAL A 27 15.01 -10.94 3.57
CA VAL A 27 16.31 -10.94 2.86
C VAL A 27 17.32 -11.82 3.60
N VAL A 28 17.44 -11.68 4.92
CA VAL A 28 18.36 -12.49 5.73
C VAL A 28 18.00 -13.98 5.65
N LEU A 29 16.72 -14.32 5.73
CA LEU A 29 16.26 -15.71 5.62
C LEU A 29 16.58 -16.31 4.25
N VAL A 30 16.17 -15.65 3.17
CA VAL A 30 16.38 -16.15 1.81
C VAL A 30 17.87 -16.22 1.49
N PHE A 31 18.64 -15.19 1.83
CA PHE A 31 20.09 -15.20 1.63
C PHE A 31 20.77 -16.28 2.46
N GLY A 32 20.39 -16.43 3.73
CA GLY A 32 20.87 -17.50 4.60
C GLY A 32 20.58 -18.90 4.03
N ASN A 33 19.40 -19.10 3.46
CA ASN A 33 19.05 -20.36 2.79
C ASN A 33 19.91 -20.62 1.54
N VAL A 34 20.22 -19.58 0.75
CA VAL A 34 21.14 -19.68 -0.39
C VAL A 34 22.54 -20.08 0.08
N VAL A 35 23.07 -19.42 1.11
CA VAL A 35 24.39 -19.74 1.68
C VAL A 35 24.41 -21.17 2.24
N ALA A 36 23.36 -21.59 2.96
CA ALA A 36 23.24 -22.95 3.48
C ALA A 36 23.27 -23.98 2.33
N ARG A 37 22.50 -23.72 1.27
CA ARG A 37 22.34 -24.65 0.15
C ARG A 37 23.61 -24.80 -0.67
N TYR A 38 24.32 -23.71 -0.96
CA TYR A 38 25.51 -23.76 -1.81
C TYR A 38 26.82 -23.91 -1.02
N GLY A 39 26.88 -23.39 0.20
CA GLY A 39 28.08 -23.47 1.05
C GLY A 39 28.15 -24.75 1.88
N PHE A 40 27.01 -25.28 2.33
CA PHE A 40 26.94 -26.44 3.23
C PHE A 40 26.23 -27.64 2.60
N ASN A 41 25.77 -27.52 1.35
CA ASN A 41 24.99 -28.53 0.64
C ASN A 41 23.72 -28.96 1.43
N SER A 42 23.18 -28.07 2.27
CA SER A 42 22.01 -28.31 3.11
C SER A 42 20.99 -27.18 2.96
N GLY A 43 19.73 -27.46 2.63
CA GLY A 43 18.68 -26.45 2.52
C GLY A 43 17.92 -26.22 3.83
N ILE A 44 17.38 -25.01 4.02
CA ILE A 44 16.53 -24.64 5.15
C ILE A 44 15.08 -24.53 4.65
N THR A 45 14.32 -25.63 4.70
CA THR A 45 12.91 -25.68 4.24
C THR A 45 12.03 -24.66 4.96
N LEU A 46 12.32 -24.39 6.24
CA LEU A 46 11.61 -23.38 7.04
C LEU A 46 11.73 -21.97 6.45
N SER A 47 12.86 -21.66 5.81
CA SER A 47 13.09 -20.35 5.18
C SER A 47 12.14 -20.12 4.00
N GLU A 48 11.83 -21.16 3.22
CA GLU A 48 10.93 -21.04 2.07
C GLU A 48 9.48 -20.79 2.51
N GLU A 49 9.06 -21.41 3.61
CA GLU A 49 7.73 -21.20 4.18
C GLU A 49 7.60 -19.81 4.82
N LEU A 50 8.53 -19.43 5.70
CA LEU A 50 8.49 -18.14 6.40
C LEU A 50 8.63 -16.95 5.45
N SER A 51 9.53 -17.03 4.46
CA SER A 51 9.69 -15.94 3.48
C SER A 51 8.41 -15.68 2.68
N ARG A 52 7.65 -16.73 2.36
CA ARG A 52 6.34 -16.60 1.68
C ARG A 52 5.32 -15.90 2.58
N TRP A 53 5.30 -16.22 3.86
CA TRP A 53 4.39 -15.57 4.81
C TRP A 53 4.75 -14.11 5.01
N MET A 54 6.03 -13.81 5.18
CA MET A 54 6.54 -12.44 5.29
C MET A 54 6.22 -11.62 4.04
N PHE A 55 6.33 -12.22 2.85
CA PHE A 55 5.96 -11.56 1.59
C PHE A 55 4.46 -11.20 1.54
N ILE A 56 3.58 -12.09 2.01
CA ILE A 56 2.14 -11.82 2.09
C ILE A 56 1.87 -10.64 3.03
N TRP A 57 2.46 -10.67 4.23
CA TRP A 57 2.36 -9.55 5.19
C TRP A 57 2.90 -8.24 4.62
N LEU A 58 4.06 -8.28 3.96
CA LEU A 58 4.67 -7.11 3.32
C LEU A 58 3.75 -6.53 2.24
N THR A 59 3.15 -7.37 1.41
CA THR A 59 2.24 -6.95 0.33
C THR A 59 1.00 -6.25 0.91
N PHE A 60 0.38 -6.84 1.93
CA PHE A 60 -0.81 -6.26 2.55
C PHE A 60 -0.51 -4.97 3.30
N LEU A 61 0.55 -4.92 4.10
CA LEU A 61 0.95 -3.70 4.80
C LEU A 61 1.35 -2.59 3.82
N GLY A 62 2.09 -2.93 2.76
CA GLY A 62 2.45 -1.99 1.69
C GLY A 62 1.22 -1.45 0.96
N ALA A 63 0.20 -2.28 0.73
CA ALA A 63 -1.06 -1.86 0.14
C ALA A 63 -1.82 -0.84 1.01
N VAL A 64 -1.75 -0.94 2.36
CA VAL A 64 -2.35 0.08 3.25
C VAL A 64 -1.68 1.44 3.06
N ILE A 65 -0.35 1.48 2.97
CA ILE A 65 0.41 2.73 2.77
C ILE A 65 0.09 3.30 1.39
N ALA A 66 0.12 2.47 0.35
CA ALA A 66 -0.21 2.86 -1.00
C ALA A 66 -1.64 3.43 -1.11
N LEU A 67 -2.60 2.84 -0.41
CA LEU A 67 -3.98 3.33 -0.36
C LEU A 67 -4.06 4.74 0.23
N LYS A 68 -3.30 5.02 1.28
CA LYS A 68 -3.24 6.37 1.88
C LYS A 68 -2.59 7.38 0.94
N GLU A 69 -1.51 7.00 0.26
CA GLU A 69 -0.75 7.93 -0.60
C GLU A 69 -1.41 8.17 -1.96
N ARG A 70 -2.13 7.17 -2.50
CA ARG A 70 -2.56 7.13 -3.91
C ARG A 70 -4.04 6.78 -4.10
N GLY A 71 -4.84 6.80 -3.04
CA GLY A 71 -6.17 6.19 -3.00
C GLY A 71 -7.17 6.63 -4.08
N HIS A 72 -6.98 7.79 -4.72
CA HIS A 72 -7.94 8.35 -5.69
C HIS A 72 -7.36 8.69 -7.08
N LEU A 73 -6.05 8.50 -7.29
CA LEU A 73 -5.32 8.89 -8.51
C LEU A 73 -5.98 8.43 -9.83
N GLY A 74 -6.48 7.20 -9.88
CA GLY A 74 -7.09 6.66 -11.10
C GLY A 74 -8.45 7.28 -11.43
N MET A 75 -9.18 7.77 -10.43
CA MET A 75 -10.47 8.44 -10.63
C MET A 75 -10.27 9.91 -10.99
N ASP A 76 -9.18 10.53 -10.53
CA ASP A 76 -8.92 11.96 -10.65
C ASP A 76 -8.85 12.45 -12.10
N MET A 77 -8.30 11.66 -13.05
CA MET A 77 -8.27 12.05 -14.47
C MET A 77 -9.66 12.13 -15.12
N VAL A 78 -10.55 11.19 -14.79
CA VAL A 78 -11.92 11.17 -15.32
C VAL A 78 -12.76 12.24 -14.61
N VAL A 79 -12.53 12.41 -13.31
CA VAL A 79 -13.22 13.37 -12.45
C VAL A 79 -12.81 14.81 -12.71
N ALA A 80 -11.58 15.05 -13.17
CA ALA A 80 -11.09 16.38 -13.52
C ALA A 80 -11.97 17.09 -14.56
N LYS A 81 -12.62 16.34 -15.46
CA LYS A 81 -13.48 16.87 -16.55
C LYS A 81 -14.93 17.16 -16.13
N LEU A 82 -15.34 16.80 -14.91
CA LEU A 82 -16.71 16.97 -14.41
C LEU A 82 -16.88 18.31 -13.68
N PRO A 83 -18.10 18.90 -13.67
CA PRO A 83 -18.42 20.04 -12.81
C PRO A 83 -18.34 19.65 -11.32
N THR A 84 -18.16 20.63 -10.43
CA THR A 84 -17.90 20.45 -8.99
C THR A 84 -18.88 19.49 -8.29
N ALA A 85 -20.17 19.56 -8.62
CA ALA A 85 -21.18 18.63 -8.09
C ALA A 85 -20.96 17.17 -8.55
N GLY A 86 -20.60 16.98 -9.82
CA GLY A 86 -20.29 15.67 -10.39
C GLY A 86 -19.02 15.06 -9.79
N LYS A 87 -18.01 15.88 -9.50
CA LYS A 87 -16.78 15.43 -8.83
C LYS A 87 -17.07 14.85 -7.45
N LYS A 88 -17.86 15.57 -6.65
CA LYS A 88 -18.23 15.13 -5.30
C LYS A 88 -19.03 13.83 -5.31
N ILE A 89 -19.99 13.68 -6.22
CA ILE A 89 -20.77 12.45 -6.35
C ILE A 89 -19.87 11.27 -6.73
N CYS A 90 -19.03 11.42 -7.74
CA CYS A 90 -18.14 10.36 -8.19
C CYS A 90 -17.21 9.90 -7.06
N LEU A 91 -16.68 10.85 -6.29
CA LEU A 91 -15.78 10.55 -5.18
C LEU A 91 -16.47 9.84 -4.02
N VAL A 92 -17.69 10.28 -3.64
CA VAL A 92 -18.50 9.57 -2.63
C VAL A 92 -18.83 8.15 -3.10
N VAL A 93 -19.25 7.98 -4.35
CA VAL A 93 -19.58 6.66 -4.92
C VAL A 93 -18.34 5.77 -4.93
N GLY A 94 -17.19 6.28 -5.37
CA GLY A 94 -15.93 5.55 -5.38
C GLY A 94 -15.53 5.08 -3.98
N GLN A 95 -15.65 5.95 -2.97
CA GLN A 95 -15.37 5.59 -1.57
C GLN A 95 -16.34 4.54 -1.03
N ILE A 96 -17.63 4.62 -1.34
CA ILE A 96 -18.62 3.60 -0.95
C ILE A 96 -18.29 2.25 -1.57
N ILE A 97 -17.95 2.22 -2.86
CA ILE A 97 -17.55 0.99 -3.56
C ILE A 97 -16.28 0.40 -2.94
N MET A 98 -15.27 1.23 -2.68
CA MET A 98 -14.04 0.80 -2.02
C MET A 98 -14.31 0.25 -0.62
N LEU A 99 -15.16 0.90 0.17
CA LEU A 99 -15.55 0.43 1.49
C LEU A 99 -16.28 -0.93 1.42
N TYR A 100 -17.13 -1.12 0.42
CA TYR A 100 -17.80 -2.40 0.17
C TYR A 100 -16.79 -3.51 -0.19
N ILE A 101 -15.85 -3.25 -1.10
CA ILE A 101 -14.80 -4.20 -1.49
C ILE A 101 -13.95 -4.59 -0.28
N VAL A 102 -13.53 -3.61 0.52
CA VAL A 102 -12.77 -3.86 1.74
C VAL A 102 -13.59 -4.65 2.77
N GLY A 103 -14.89 -4.40 2.87
CA GLY A 103 -15.80 -5.21 3.69
C GLY A 103 -15.88 -6.67 3.23
N LEU A 104 -15.94 -6.92 1.91
CA LEU A 104 -15.88 -8.27 1.35
C LEU A 104 -14.53 -8.95 1.64
N MET A 105 -13.42 -8.23 1.51
CA MET A 105 -12.09 -8.73 1.84
C MET A 105 -11.97 -9.10 3.32
N PHE A 106 -12.52 -8.28 4.22
CA PHE A 106 -12.56 -8.57 5.66
C PHE A 106 -13.33 -9.87 5.92
N LYS A 107 -14.54 -9.99 5.37
CA LYS A 107 -15.37 -11.18 5.52
C LYS A 107 -14.67 -12.43 4.99
N GLY A 108 -14.13 -12.38 3.77
CA GLY A 108 -13.44 -13.52 3.16
C GLY A 108 -12.17 -13.92 3.92
N SER A 109 -11.41 -12.95 4.42
CA SER A 109 -10.22 -13.22 5.24
C SER A 109 -10.60 -13.84 6.58
N TRP A 110 -11.70 -13.39 7.19
CA TRP A 110 -12.22 -13.95 8.44
C TRP A 110 -12.68 -15.40 8.26
N GLU A 111 -13.50 -15.66 7.23
CA GLU A 111 -13.97 -17.02 6.92
C GLU A 111 -12.80 -17.96 6.64
N GLN A 112 -11.78 -17.52 5.89
CA GLN A 112 -10.59 -18.33 5.67
C GLN A 112 -9.76 -18.56 6.94
N ALA A 113 -9.63 -17.56 7.81
CA ALA A 113 -8.94 -17.72 9.08
C ALA A 113 -9.65 -18.75 9.98
N VAL A 114 -10.99 -18.76 9.99
CA VAL A 114 -11.79 -19.72 10.76
C VAL A 114 -11.71 -21.12 10.17
N ILE A 115 -11.88 -21.27 8.85
CA ILE A 115 -11.80 -22.58 8.17
C ILE A 115 -10.43 -23.24 8.38
N ASN A 116 -9.37 -22.44 8.36
CA ASN A 116 -7.99 -22.92 8.50
C ASN A 116 -7.43 -22.78 9.92
N ALA A 117 -8.28 -22.57 10.93
CA ALA A 117 -7.81 -22.35 12.31
C ALA A 117 -7.08 -23.56 12.89
N GLU A 118 -7.49 -24.77 12.52
CA GLU A 118 -6.89 -26.03 12.98
C GLU A 118 -5.80 -26.56 12.03
N VAL A 119 -5.60 -25.89 10.90
CA VAL A 119 -4.61 -26.30 9.90
C VAL A 119 -3.25 -25.72 10.26
N SER A 120 -2.30 -26.60 10.52
CA SER A 120 -0.91 -26.25 10.80
C SER A 120 -0.05 -26.36 9.54
N ALA A 121 0.92 -25.47 9.43
CA ALA A 121 1.84 -25.44 8.32
C ALA A 121 2.75 -26.67 8.32
N PRO A 122 3.02 -27.31 7.16
CA PRO A 122 3.73 -28.58 7.10
C PRO A 122 5.16 -28.53 7.64
N VAL A 123 5.82 -27.36 7.56
CA VAL A 123 7.23 -27.23 7.92
C VAL A 123 7.41 -26.64 9.31
N SER A 124 6.74 -25.52 9.61
CA SER A 124 6.88 -24.83 10.90
C SER A 124 5.94 -25.35 11.99
N GLY A 125 4.86 -26.06 11.63
CA GLY A 125 3.79 -26.42 12.56
C GLY A 125 2.97 -25.23 13.07
N LEU A 126 3.22 -24.02 12.54
CA LEU A 126 2.49 -22.82 12.94
C LEU A 126 1.09 -22.77 12.29
N PRO A 127 0.09 -22.15 12.94
CA PRO A 127 -1.25 -22.04 12.36
C PRO A 127 -1.24 -21.23 11.06
N ILE A 128 -1.84 -21.76 9.99
CA ILE A 128 -1.96 -21.06 8.70
C ILE A 128 -2.85 -19.81 8.83
N ALA A 129 -3.69 -19.74 9.87
CA ALA A 129 -4.47 -18.56 10.25
C ALA A 129 -3.65 -17.24 10.27
N ILE A 130 -2.34 -17.31 10.58
CA ILE A 130 -1.43 -16.14 10.56
C ILE A 130 -1.36 -15.49 9.18
N VAL A 131 -1.47 -16.28 8.10
CA VAL A 131 -1.44 -15.77 6.73
C VAL A 131 -2.72 -14.99 6.42
N TYR A 132 -3.87 -15.51 6.84
CA TYR A 132 -5.17 -14.86 6.64
C TYR A 132 -5.35 -13.62 7.52
N ALA A 133 -4.67 -13.56 8.67
CA ALA A 133 -4.64 -12.39 9.52
C ALA A 133 -4.06 -11.16 8.81
N ALA A 134 -3.15 -11.33 7.84
CA ALA A 134 -2.65 -10.21 7.03
C ALA A 134 -3.79 -9.50 6.26
N GLY A 135 -4.72 -10.27 5.69
CA GLY A 135 -5.89 -9.74 4.99
C GLY A 135 -6.88 -9.04 5.92
N LEU A 136 -7.04 -9.53 7.16
CA LEU A 136 -7.83 -8.88 8.20
C LEU A 136 -7.22 -7.54 8.64
N VAL A 137 -5.92 -7.50 8.88
CA VAL A 137 -5.19 -6.28 9.24
C VAL A 137 -5.28 -5.25 8.12
N PHE A 138 -5.07 -5.67 6.86
CA PHE A 138 -5.26 -4.78 5.71
C PHE A 138 -6.66 -4.23 5.65
N SER A 139 -7.68 -5.09 5.70
CA SER A 139 -9.07 -4.67 5.49
C SER A 139 -9.56 -3.75 6.61
N THR A 140 -9.13 -3.99 7.86
CA THR A 140 -9.47 -3.11 8.99
C THR A 140 -8.81 -1.74 8.85
N LEU A 141 -7.51 -1.68 8.56
CA LEU A 141 -6.80 -0.41 8.40
C LEU A 141 -7.26 0.38 7.17
N ALA A 142 -7.40 -0.30 6.03
CA ALA A 142 -7.92 0.29 4.80
C ALA A 142 -9.35 0.82 4.98
N GLY A 143 -10.21 0.05 5.65
CA GLY A 143 -11.59 0.43 5.94
C GLY A 143 -11.66 1.68 6.82
N LEU A 144 -10.80 1.78 7.84
CA LEU A 144 -10.70 2.97 8.70
C LEU A 144 -10.25 4.21 7.91
N ILE A 145 -9.24 4.09 7.04
CA ILE A 145 -8.75 5.19 6.20
C ILE A 145 -9.88 5.67 5.26
N ILE A 146 -10.49 4.75 4.51
CA ILE A 146 -11.57 5.06 3.56
C ILE A 146 -12.79 5.67 4.29
N ALA A 147 -13.16 5.16 5.46
CA ALA A 147 -14.28 5.70 6.23
C ALA A 147 -14.00 7.12 6.73
N VAL A 148 -12.77 7.40 7.17
CA VAL A 148 -12.35 8.75 7.54
C VAL A 148 -12.37 9.68 6.35
N ASP A 149 -11.90 9.23 5.19
CA ASP A 149 -11.92 10.02 3.95
C ASP A 149 -13.35 10.32 3.52
N LEU A 150 -14.22 9.31 3.49
CA LEU A 150 -15.65 9.45 3.21
C LEU A 150 -16.33 10.47 4.15
N TYR A 151 -16.01 10.43 5.44
CA TYR A 151 -16.51 11.41 6.40
C TYR A 151 -16.04 12.85 6.09
N ARG A 152 -14.79 13.03 5.65
CA ARG A 152 -14.26 14.36 5.25
C ARG A 152 -15.01 14.92 4.04
N VAL A 153 -15.34 14.06 3.09
CA VAL A 153 -16.04 14.39 1.85
C VAL A 153 -17.47 14.85 2.12
N LEU A 154 -18.17 14.06 2.95
CA LEU A 154 -19.54 14.37 3.37
C LEU A 154 -19.59 15.64 4.22
N SER A 155 -18.61 15.85 5.10
CA SER A 155 -18.50 17.05 5.94
C SER A 155 -18.17 18.34 5.17
N GLY A 156 -17.97 18.27 3.85
CA GLY A 156 -17.67 19.43 3.00
C GLY A 156 -16.32 20.08 3.31
N LYS A 157 -15.43 19.37 4.00
CA LYS A 157 -14.10 19.84 4.41
C LYS A 157 -12.98 19.36 3.49
N LEU A 158 -13.31 18.77 2.34
CA LEU A 158 -12.35 18.55 1.27
C LEU A 158 -11.96 19.91 0.70
N ARG A 159 -10.84 20.41 1.19
CA ARG A 159 -10.08 21.48 0.58
C ARG A 159 -9.51 20.90 -0.71
N ASP A 160 -9.67 21.60 -1.84
CA ASP A 160 -9.14 21.29 -3.17
C ASP A 160 -7.60 21.07 -3.25
N GLN A 161 -6.90 20.89 -2.12
CA GLN A 161 -5.44 20.94 -1.99
C GLN A 161 -4.74 19.57 -2.09
N ASP A 162 -5.45 18.44 -1.99
CA ASP A 162 -4.82 17.11 -2.05
C ASP A 162 -4.64 16.58 -3.50
N LEU A 163 -5.25 17.21 -4.51
CA LEU A 163 -5.09 16.82 -5.92
C LEU A 163 -3.80 17.34 -6.58
N ILE A 164 -3.01 18.18 -5.90
CA ILE A 164 -1.89 18.93 -6.52
C ILE A 164 -0.52 18.26 -6.28
N MET A 165 -0.41 17.33 -5.32
CA MET A 165 0.89 16.80 -4.87
C MET A 165 1.58 15.85 -5.88
N ILE A 166 0.88 15.32 -6.88
CA ILE A 166 1.46 14.40 -7.87
C ILE A 166 1.73 15.11 -9.20
N GLN A 167 0.92 16.12 -9.54
CA GLN A 167 1.17 16.98 -10.69
C GLN A 167 2.49 17.74 -10.54
N GLU A 168 2.83 18.24 -9.34
CA GLU A 168 4.15 18.85 -9.11
C GLU A 168 5.32 17.87 -9.34
N SER A 169 5.17 16.59 -9.02
CA SER A 169 6.24 15.60 -9.21
C SER A 169 6.42 15.19 -10.67
N GLU A 170 5.34 15.05 -11.43
CA GLU A 170 5.39 14.72 -12.86
C GLU A 170 5.80 15.93 -13.71
N GLU A 171 5.26 17.12 -13.40
CA GLU A 171 5.62 18.37 -14.07
C GLU A 171 7.07 18.77 -13.76
N ALA A 172 7.57 18.60 -12.54
CA ALA A 172 8.97 18.87 -12.21
C ALA A 172 9.93 17.96 -12.97
N VAL A 173 9.57 16.69 -13.17
CA VAL A 173 10.39 15.74 -13.96
C VAL A 173 10.34 16.09 -15.45
N GLN A 174 9.16 16.43 -15.99
CA GLN A 174 9.01 16.83 -17.39
C GLN A 174 9.72 18.15 -17.70
N ILE A 175 9.61 19.16 -16.83
CA ILE A 175 10.32 20.44 -16.99
C ILE A 175 11.82 20.20 -16.93
N LYS A 176 12.30 19.35 -16.03
CA LYS A 176 13.72 18.99 -15.96
C LYS A 176 14.20 18.30 -17.24
N GLN A 177 13.42 17.37 -17.79
CA GLN A 177 13.74 16.71 -19.06
C GLN A 177 13.76 17.69 -20.24
N ILE A 178 12.78 18.59 -20.34
CA ILE A 178 12.72 19.63 -21.38
C ILE A 178 13.92 20.59 -21.27
N LEU A 179 14.32 20.95 -20.05
CA LEU A 179 15.48 21.81 -19.81
C LEU A 179 16.79 21.09 -20.16
N ASP A 180 16.94 19.83 -19.79
CA ASP A 180 18.12 19.01 -20.12
C ASP A 180 18.23 18.83 -21.65
N ASP A 181 17.12 18.55 -22.34
CA ASP A 181 17.05 18.42 -23.80
C ASP A 181 17.33 19.76 -24.50
N ALA A 182 16.82 20.87 -23.98
CA ALA A 182 17.08 22.21 -24.52
C ALA A 182 18.53 22.65 -24.31
N GLN A 183 19.15 22.28 -23.19
CA GLN A 183 20.57 22.52 -22.92
C GLN A 183 21.49 21.66 -23.80
N GLN A 184 21.10 20.42 -24.10
CA GLN A 184 21.83 19.54 -25.01
C GLN A 184 21.63 19.92 -26.49
N SER A 185 20.48 20.49 -26.83
CA SER A 185 20.15 20.93 -28.20
C SER A 185 20.64 22.33 -28.54
N ALA A 186 21.19 23.09 -27.58
CA ALA A 186 21.78 24.39 -27.84
C ALA A 186 23.13 24.21 -28.56
N PRO A 187 23.26 24.56 -29.86
CA PRO A 187 24.52 24.51 -30.56
C PRO A 187 25.52 25.43 -29.86
N GLY A 188 26.72 24.90 -29.61
CA GLY A 188 27.74 25.51 -28.77
C GLY A 188 27.89 27.02 -28.93
N ARG A 189 27.71 27.75 -27.82
CA ARG A 189 28.46 28.98 -27.59
C ARG A 189 29.86 28.60 -27.11
N SER A 190 30.66 28.05 -28.03
CA SER A 190 32.11 28.08 -27.92
C SER A 190 32.59 29.29 -28.72
N THR A 191 32.74 30.41 -28.03
CA THR A 191 33.70 31.46 -28.37
C THR A 191 34.77 31.45 -27.32
#